data_AF-A0A377C212-F1
#
_entry.id   AF-A0A377C212-F1
#
_cell.length_a   1.000
_cell.length_b   1.000
_cell.length_c   1.000
_cell.angle_alpha   90.00
_cell.angle_beta   90.00
_cell.angle_gamma   90.00
#
_symmetry.space_group_name_H-M   'P 1'
#
loop_
_entity.id
_entity.type
_entity.pdbx_description
1 polymer ?
#
loop_
_entity_poly.entity_id
_entity_poly.type
_entity_poly.pdbx_seq_one_letter_code
_entity_poly.pdbx_strand_id
1 'polypeptide(L)'
;MINEATLAESIRRLRQGERATLAQAMTLVESRHPRHQALSTQLLDAIMPYCGNTLRLGVTGTPGAGKSTFLEAFGMLLIREGLKVAVIAVDPSSPVTGGSILGDKTRMNDLARAEAAFIRPVPSSGHLGGASQRARELMLLCEAAGYDVVIVETVGVGQSETEVARMVDCFISLQIAGGGDDL
;
A
#
# COMPACT_ATOMS: atom_id res chain seq x y z
N MET A 1 2.36 7.86 -19.76
CA MET A 1 1.56 6.74 -19.25
C MET A 1 2.09 5.46 -19.85
N ILE A 2 2.21 4.41 -19.03
CA ILE A 2 2.70 3.10 -19.44
C ILE A 2 1.75 2.53 -20.52
N ASN A 3 2.32 2.07 -21.62
CA ASN A 3 1.63 1.40 -22.73
C ASN A 3 2.52 0.26 -23.27
N GLU A 4 2.03 -0.50 -24.23
CA GLU A 4 2.75 -1.65 -24.81
C GLU A 4 4.16 -1.27 -25.32
N ALA A 5 4.30 -0.14 -26.01
CA ALA A 5 5.58 0.31 -26.56
C ALA A 5 6.59 0.77 -25.48
N THR A 6 6.10 1.18 -24.31
CA THR A 6 6.91 1.76 -23.22
C THR A 6 7.05 0.83 -22.02
N LEU A 7 6.48 -0.39 -22.07
CA LEU A 7 6.44 -1.31 -20.94
C LEU A 7 7.84 -1.69 -20.45
N ALA A 8 8.73 -2.11 -21.34
CA ALA A 8 10.09 -2.52 -21.00
C ALA A 8 10.90 -1.36 -20.38
N GLU A 9 10.74 -0.15 -20.91
CA GLU A 9 11.36 1.06 -20.36
C GLU A 9 10.81 1.37 -18.96
N SER A 10 9.49 1.28 -18.80
CA SER A 10 8.82 1.54 -17.54
C SER A 10 9.24 0.55 -16.45
N ILE A 11 9.44 -0.73 -16.80
CA ILE A 11 9.98 -1.73 -15.87
C ILE A 11 11.40 -1.36 -15.43
N ARG A 12 12.26 -0.91 -16.36
CA ARG A 12 13.63 -0.49 -16.01
C ARG A 12 13.63 0.69 -15.05
N ARG A 13 12.82 1.71 -15.35
CA ARG A 13 12.67 2.93 -14.53
C ARG A 13 12.05 2.64 -13.17
N LEU A 14 11.06 1.75 -13.12
CA LEU A 14 10.47 1.24 -11.87
C LEU A 14 11.55 0.62 -10.98
N ARG A 15 12.37 -0.27 -11.54
CA ARG A 15 13.46 -0.95 -10.82
C ARG A 15 14.57 -0.02 -10.36
N GLN A 16 14.74 1.12 -11.02
CA GLN A 16 15.63 2.19 -10.57
C GLN A 16 15.03 3.03 -9.43
N GLY A 17 13.85 2.67 -8.94
CA GLY A 17 13.17 3.35 -7.84
C GLY A 17 12.47 4.64 -8.25
N GLU A 18 12.20 4.86 -9.54
CA GLU A 18 11.59 6.10 -9.98
C GLU A 18 10.13 6.22 -9.52
N ARG A 19 9.91 7.13 -8.56
CA ARG A 19 8.62 7.35 -7.89
C ARG A 19 7.46 7.64 -8.85
N ALA A 20 7.71 8.43 -9.90
CA ALA A 20 6.69 8.76 -10.89
C ALA A 20 6.25 7.53 -11.69
N THR A 21 7.21 6.67 -12.05
CA THR A 21 6.95 5.41 -12.76
C THR A 21 6.21 4.42 -11.87
N LEU A 22 6.57 4.32 -10.58
CA LEU A 22 5.83 3.54 -9.59
C LEU A 22 4.37 4.00 -9.52
N ALA A 23 4.11 5.30 -9.37
CA ALA A 23 2.74 5.83 -9.31
C ALA A 23 1.93 5.55 -10.59
N GLN A 24 2.57 5.61 -11.77
CA GLN A 24 1.93 5.27 -13.04
C GLN A 24 1.61 3.77 -13.14
N ALA A 25 2.53 2.91 -12.70
CA ALA A 25 2.32 1.47 -12.63
C ALA A 25 1.17 1.09 -11.69
N MET A 26 1.11 1.71 -10.51
CA MET A 26 0.00 1.53 -9.56
C MET A 26 -1.34 1.95 -10.18
N THR A 27 -1.37 3.08 -10.89
CA THR A 27 -2.57 3.56 -11.57
C THR A 27 -2.99 2.63 -12.72
N LEU A 28 -2.04 2.05 -13.44
CA LEU A 28 -2.30 1.06 -14.48
C LEU A 28 -2.94 -0.19 -13.88
N VAL A 29 -2.35 -0.72 -12.80
CA VAL A 29 -2.88 -1.86 -12.04
C VAL A 29 -4.30 -1.56 -11.59
N GLU A 30 -4.55 -0.46 -10.90
CA GLU A 30 -5.86 -0.09 -10.36
C GLU A 30 -6.96 0.08 -11.43
N SER A 31 -6.58 0.32 -12.69
CA SER A 31 -7.54 0.58 -13.77
C SER A 31 -8.47 -0.61 -14.05
N ARG A 32 -9.74 -0.29 -14.37
CA ARG A 32 -10.76 -1.27 -14.78
C ARG A 32 -10.88 -1.42 -16.30
N HIS A 33 -10.11 -0.65 -17.07
CA HIS A 33 -10.19 -0.69 -18.53
C HIS A 33 -9.58 -2.01 -19.06
N PRO A 34 -10.25 -2.78 -19.95
CA PRO A 34 -9.76 -4.10 -20.39
C PRO A 34 -8.34 -4.10 -20.95
N ARG A 35 -7.97 -3.08 -21.75
CA ARG A 35 -6.58 -2.96 -22.26
C ARG A 35 -5.55 -2.74 -21.15
N HIS A 36 -5.92 -2.01 -20.10
CA HIS A 36 -5.02 -1.78 -18.97
C HIS A 36 -4.86 -3.05 -18.14
N GLN A 37 -5.91 -3.87 -18.00
CA GLN A 37 -5.83 -5.15 -17.29
C GLN A 37 -4.84 -6.10 -17.96
N ALA A 38 -4.92 -6.25 -19.29
CA ALA A 38 -3.96 -7.08 -20.03
C ALA A 38 -2.52 -6.59 -19.85
N LEU A 39 -2.30 -5.27 -19.93
CA LEU A 39 -0.99 -4.67 -19.77
C LEU A 39 -0.48 -4.74 -18.32
N SER A 40 -1.36 -4.61 -17.32
CA SER A 40 -0.98 -4.75 -15.90
C SER A 40 -0.54 -6.17 -15.57
N THR A 41 -1.18 -7.19 -16.14
CA THR A 41 -0.74 -8.58 -15.97
C THR A 41 0.67 -8.77 -16.52
N GLN A 42 0.94 -8.28 -17.74
CA GLN A 42 2.29 -8.36 -18.32
C GLN A 42 3.34 -7.60 -17.47
N LEU A 43 2.97 -6.44 -16.94
CA LEU A 43 3.82 -5.67 -16.04
C LEU A 43 4.13 -6.47 -14.76
N LEU A 44 3.11 -7.03 -14.10
CA LEU A 44 3.25 -7.79 -12.86
C LEU A 44 4.10 -9.05 -13.09
N ASP A 45 3.87 -9.80 -14.16
CA ASP A 45 4.65 -10.98 -14.52
C ASP A 45 6.14 -10.63 -14.72
N ALA A 46 6.41 -9.52 -15.42
CA ALA A 46 7.78 -9.12 -15.75
C ALA A 46 8.58 -8.60 -14.54
N ILE A 47 7.91 -8.13 -13.48
CA ILE A 47 8.59 -7.66 -12.27
C ILE A 47 8.82 -8.77 -11.23
N MET A 48 8.14 -9.92 -11.34
CA MET A 48 8.22 -11.01 -10.36
C MET A 48 9.65 -11.43 -9.96
N PRO A 49 10.64 -11.50 -10.88
CA PRO A 49 12.02 -11.85 -10.51
C PRO A 49 12.73 -10.82 -9.59
N TYR A 50 12.14 -9.64 -9.39
CA TYR A 50 12.68 -8.56 -8.57
C TYR A 50 11.88 -8.35 -7.27
N CYS A 51 10.96 -9.25 -6.95
CA CYS A 51 10.14 -9.22 -5.75
C CYS A 51 10.66 -10.19 -4.68
N GLY A 52 10.18 -10.06 -3.44
CA GLY A 52 10.40 -11.01 -2.35
C GLY A 52 11.55 -10.70 -1.39
N ASN A 53 12.31 -9.62 -1.60
CA ASN A 53 13.39 -9.18 -0.70
C ASN A 53 13.00 -7.90 0.07
N THR A 54 11.82 -7.94 0.69
CA THR A 54 11.20 -6.79 1.37
C THR A 54 10.42 -7.29 2.57
N LEU A 55 10.53 -6.61 3.70
CA LEU A 55 9.73 -6.93 4.88
C LEU A 55 8.30 -6.38 4.71
N ARG A 56 7.31 -7.29 4.72
CA ARG A 56 5.89 -6.93 4.62
C ARG A 56 5.27 -6.87 6.00
N LEU A 57 4.71 -5.72 6.36
CA LEU A 57 4.06 -5.50 7.66
C LEU A 57 2.59 -5.17 7.46
N GLY A 58 1.69 -5.82 8.20
CA GLY A 58 0.30 -5.41 8.32
C GLY A 58 0.12 -4.61 9.59
N VAL A 59 -0.60 -3.48 9.53
CA VAL A 59 -0.96 -2.69 10.70
C VAL A 59 -2.47 -2.51 10.74
N THR A 60 -3.08 -2.89 11.85
CA THR A 60 -4.50 -2.68 12.14
C THR A 60 -4.70 -2.04 13.50
N GLY A 61 -5.94 -1.68 13.80
CA GLY A 61 -6.36 -1.05 15.03
C GLY A 61 -7.65 -0.29 14.81
N THR A 62 -8.43 -0.11 15.87
CA THR A 62 -9.70 0.62 15.79
C THR A 62 -9.51 2.09 15.38
N PRO A 63 -10.53 2.75 14.85
CA PRO A 63 -10.51 4.20 14.66
C PRO A 63 -10.12 4.91 15.98
N GLY A 64 -9.18 5.85 15.91
CA GLY A 64 -8.68 6.55 17.11
C GLY A 64 -7.50 5.88 17.82
N ALA A 65 -7.10 4.66 17.45
CA ALA A 65 -5.98 3.94 18.09
C ALA A 65 -4.57 4.52 17.84
N GLY A 66 -4.48 5.69 17.20
CA GLY A 66 -3.19 6.33 16.90
C GLY A 66 -2.42 5.72 15.72
N LYS A 67 -3.07 4.92 14.86
CA LYS A 67 -2.41 4.23 13.72
C LYS A 67 -1.57 5.15 12.84
N SER A 68 -2.13 6.26 12.34
CA SER A 68 -1.40 7.17 11.44
C SER A 68 -0.20 7.82 12.14
N THR A 69 -0.33 8.17 13.43
CA THR A 69 0.77 8.70 14.25
C THR A 69 1.87 7.65 14.45
N PHE A 70 1.49 6.40 14.71
CA PHE A 70 2.43 5.29 14.78
C PHE A 70 3.15 5.08 13.45
N LEU A 71 2.42 5.05 12.33
CA LEU A 71 2.99 4.86 10.99
C LEU A 71 3.96 5.97 10.61
N GLU A 72 3.65 7.24 10.91
CA GLU A 72 4.57 8.36 10.70
C GLU A 72 5.86 8.18 11.51
N ALA A 73 5.74 7.97 12.83
CA ALA A 73 6.90 7.85 13.71
C ALA A 73 7.76 6.63 13.36
N PHE A 74 7.13 5.49 13.13
CA PHE A 74 7.79 4.23 12.78
C PHE A 74 8.42 4.28 11.38
N GLY A 75 7.70 4.81 10.38
CA GLY A 75 8.24 4.99 9.04
C GLY A 75 9.46 5.92 9.03
N MET A 76 9.39 7.04 9.76
CA MET A 76 10.52 7.97 9.88
C MET A 76 11.71 7.35 10.63
N LEU A 77 11.46 6.48 11.62
CA LEU A 77 12.52 5.71 12.29
C LEU A 77 13.23 4.80 11.28
N LEU A 78 12.49 4.00 10.51
CA LEU A 78 13.06 3.10 9.50
C LEU A 78 13.89 3.87 8.45
N ILE A 79 13.42 5.04 8.03
CA ILE A 79 14.15 5.91 7.09
C ILE A 79 15.45 6.43 7.70
N ARG A 80 15.47 6.77 9.00
CA ARG A 80 16.70 7.16 9.70
C ARG A 80 17.72 6.03 9.77
N GLU A 81 17.25 4.79 9.82
CA GLU A 81 18.08 3.58 9.70
C GLU A 81 18.50 3.26 8.25
N GLY A 82 18.19 4.13 7.30
CA GLY A 82 18.60 4.00 5.89
C GLY A 82 17.66 3.16 5.02
N LEU A 83 16.48 2.79 5.51
CA LEU A 83 15.52 1.96 4.79
C LEU A 83 14.52 2.80 3.97
N LYS A 84 14.11 2.28 2.81
CA LYS A 84 13.03 2.82 1.99
C LYS A 84 11.70 2.18 2.38
N VAL A 85 10.70 3.01 2.67
CA VAL A 85 9.42 2.58 3.25
C VAL A 85 8.26 2.89 2.32
N ALA A 86 7.41 1.91 2.03
CA ALA A 86 6.13 2.14 1.36
C ALA A 86 4.97 1.89 2.33
N VAL A 87 3.92 2.71 2.24
CA VAL A 87 2.68 2.54 2.98
C VAL A 87 1.51 2.42 2.00
N ILE A 88 0.79 1.31 2.08
CA ILE A 88 -0.41 1.01 1.32
C ILE A 88 -1.58 1.08 2.29
N ALA A 89 -2.35 2.15 2.23
CA ALA A 89 -3.49 2.35 3.13
C ALA A 89 -4.76 1.76 2.51
N VAL A 90 -5.18 0.60 2.99
CA VAL A 90 -6.41 -0.08 2.55
C VAL A 90 -7.56 0.43 3.39
N ASP A 91 -8.52 1.06 2.73
CA ASP A 91 -9.64 1.72 3.40
C ASP A 91 -10.96 1.33 2.74
N PRO A 92 -12.03 0.99 3.50
CA PRO A 92 -13.37 0.95 2.96
C PRO A 92 -13.68 2.24 2.19
N SER A 93 -14.07 2.10 0.93
CA SER A 93 -14.57 3.21 0.12
C SER A 93 -15.78 3.85 0.81
N SER A 94 -15.82 5.18 0.81
CA SER A 94 -17.04 5.92 1.16
C SER A 94 -18.15 5.49 0.19
N PRO A 95 -19.30 5.01 0.67
CA PRO A 95 -20.43 4.66 -0.21
C PRO A 95 -21.01 5.90 -0.91
N VAL A 96 -20.67 7.12 -0.46
CA VAL A 96 -21.20 8.38 -0.99
C VAL A 96 -20.30 8.95 -2.09
N THR A 97 -18.97 8.89 -1.92
CA THR A 97 -18.03 9.55 -2.86
C THR A 97 -17.21 8.56 -3.69
N GLY A 98 -17.24 7.27 -3.38
CA GLY A 98 -16.42 6.24 -4.03
C GLY A 98 -14.91 6.36 -3.76
N GLY A 99 -14.49 7.39 -3.01
CA GLY A 99 -13.11 7.62 -2.56
C GLY A 99 -12.81 6.99 -1.20
N SER A 100 -11.56 7.07 -0.76
CA SER A 100 -11.15 6.67 0.60
C SER A 100 -11.79 7.60 1.64
N ILE A 101 -12.41 7.01 2.67
CA ILE A 101 -12.89 7.68 3.90
C ILE A 101 -11.72 8.28 4.68
N LEU A 102 -10.59 7.56 4.73
CA LEU A 102 -9.31 7.96 5.31
C LEU A 102 -8.44 8.76 4.32
N GLY A 103 -9.04 9.54 3.42
CA GLY A 103 -8.37 10.47 2.51
C GLY A 103 -7.58 11.59 3.20
N ASP A 104 -7.13 11.38 4.43
CA ASP A 104 -6.43 12.31 5.28
C ASP A 104 -4.93 12.03 5.25
N LYS A 105 -4.31 12.32 4.11
CA LYS A 105 -2.84 12.49 3.99
C LYS A 105 -2.29 13.54 4.98
N THR A 106 -3.15 14.30 5.67
CA THR A 106 -2.74 15.34 6.63
C THR A 106 -2.20 14.78 7.95
N ARG A 107 -2.30 13.45 8.18
CA ARG A 107 -1.86 12.81 9.44
C ARG A 107 -0.46 12.19 9.42
N MET A 108 0.17 12.10 8.24
CA MET A 108 1.54 11.58 8.07
C MET A 108 2.36 12.58 7.23
N ASN A 109 2.46 13.83 7.69
CA ASN A 109 3.08 14.92 6.94
C ASN A 109 4.58 14.73 6.68
N ASP A 110 5.33 14.29 7.69
CA ASP A 110 6.79 14.16 7.56
C ASP A 110 7.11 12.94 6.68
N LEU A 111 6.44 11.83 6.94
CA LEU A 111 6.59 10.62 6.14
C LEU A 111 6.16 10.85 4.68
N ALA A 112 5.06 11.57 4.42
CA ALA A 112 4.62 11.87 3.07
C ALA A 112 5.61 12.74 2.27
N ARG A 113 6.45 13.53 2.95
CA ARG A 113 7.46 14.41 2.34
C ARG A 113 8.82 13.72 2.17
N ALA A 114 9.07 12.63 2.89
CA ALA A 114 10.35 11.94 2.84
C ALA A 114 10.58 11.28 1.46
N GLU A 115 11.75 11.54 0.85
CA GLU A 115 12.13 10.98 -0.45
C GLU A 115 12.26 9.45 -0.43
N ALA A 116 12.57 8.88 0.72
CA ALA A 116 12.64 7.44 0.95
C ALA A 116 11.27 6.78 1.26
N ALA A 117 10.19 7.56 1.33
CA ALA A 117 8.85 7.07 1.70
C ALA A 117 7.85 7.18 0.56
N PHE A 118 6.98 6.19 0.35
CA PHE A 118 5.90 6.28 -0.65
C PHE A 118 4.57 5.84 -0.09
N ILE A 119 3.53 6.68 -0.22
CA ILE A 119 2.22 6.43 0.39
C ILE A 119 1.15 6.35 -0.71
N ARG A 120 0.42 5.23 -0.77
CA ARG A 120 -0.69 5.00 -1.71
C ARG A 120 -1.97 4.59 -0.96
N PRO A 121 -3.04 5.38 -1.02
CA PRO A 121 -4.36 4.92 -0.59
C PRO A 121 -4.96 3.97 -1.63
N VAL A 122 -5.62 2.91 -1.17
CA VAL A 122 -6.28 1.89 -1.99
C VAL A 122 -7.76 1.85 -1.64
N PRO A 123 -8.67 2.21 -2.57
CA PRO A 123 -10.10 2.16 -2.31
C PRO A 123 -10.59 0.70 -2.30
N SER A 124 -11.47 0.35 -1.36
CA SER A 124 -12.01 -1.01 -1.26
C SER A 124 -12.88 -1.47 -2.44
N SER A 125 -13.24 -0.58 -3.38
CA SER A 125 -13.95 -0.93 -4.63
C SER A 125 -15.28 -1.67 -4.43
N GLY A 126 -15.91 -1.53 -3.25
CA GLY A 126 -17.23 -2.10 -2.93
C GLY A 126 -17.24 -3.57 -2.53
N HIS A 127 -16.10 -4.28 -2.58
CA HIS A 127 -15.97 -5.68 -2.12
C HIS A 127 -14.60 -5.88 -1.45
N LEU A 128 -14.58 -6.38 -0.21
CA LEU A 128 -13.38 -6.58 0.60
C LEU A 128 -12.25 -7.32 -0.15
N GLY A 129 -12.57 -8.42 -0.84
CA GLY A 129 -11.57 -9.20 -1.57
C GLY A 129 -10.87 -8.46 -2.72
N GLY A 130 -11.54 -7.47 -3.33
CA GLY A 130 -10.93 -6.64 -4.37
C GLY A 130 -9.85 -5.72 -3.81
N ALA A 131 -10.07 -5.16 -2.63
CA ALA A 131 -9.12 -4.27 -1.95
C ALA A 131 -7.80 -4.99 -1.63
N SER A 132 -7.90 -6.21 -1.08
CA SER A 132 -6.74 -7.01 -0.67
C SER A 132 -5.96 -7.54 -1.87
N GLN A 133 -6.63 -7.91 -2.96
CA GLN A 133 -5.95 -8.25 -4.21
C GLN A 133 -5.14 -7.06 -4.73
N ARG A 134 -5.75 -5.87 -4.79
CA ARG A 134 -5.06 -4.65 -5.22
C ARG A 134 -3.87 -4.33 -4.34
N ALA A 135 -4.05 -4.38 -3.02
CA ALA A 135 -2.96 -4.15 -2.08
C ALA A 135 -1.78 -5.10 -2.36
N ARG A 136 -2.04 -6.38 -2.63
CA ARG A 136 -1.00 -7.35 -3.01
C ARG A 136 -0.25 -6.98 -4.28
N GLU A 137 -0.96 -6.60 -5.34
CA GLU A 137 -0.35 -6.17 -6.61
C GLU A 137 0.51 -4.91 -6.42
N LEU A 138 0.06 -3.97 -5.58
CA LEU A 138 0.80 -2.75 -5.25
C LEU A 138 2.02 -3.03 -4.36
N MET A 139 1.95 -4.00 -3.45
CA MET A 139 3.12 -4.45 -2.68
C MET A 139 4.22 -4.93 -3.62
N LEU A 140 3.90 -5.80 -4.58
CA LEU A 140 4.87 -6.33 -5.57
C LEU A 140 5.54 -5.19 -6.37
N LEU A 141 4.79 -4.14 -6.72
CA LEU A 141 5.37 -2.97 -7.38
C LEU A 141 6.37 -2.21 -6.49
N CYS A 142 6.08 -2.08 -5.19
CA CYS A 142 7.02 -1.47 -4.23
C CYS A 142 8.28 -2.34 -4.08
N GLU A 143 8.13 -3.65 -3.98
CA GLU A 143 9.27 -4.58 -3.88
C GLU A 143 10.18 -4.44 -5.10
N ALA A 144 9.60 -4.52 -6.29
CA ALA A 144 10.33 -4.37 -7.55
C ALA A 144 10.98 -2.99 -7.70
N ALA A 145 10.45 -1.96 -7.03
CA ALA A 145 11.02 -0.60 -6.99
C ALA A 145 12.09 -0.41 -5.90
N GLY A 146 12.48 -1.49 -5.20
CA GLY A 146 13.51 -1.48 -4.17
C GLY A 146 13.10 -0.73 -2.92
N TYR A 147 11.89 -0.98 -2.43
CA TYR A 147 11.50 -0.62 -1.06
C TYR A 147 11.85 -1.76 -0.12
N ASP A 148 12.50 -1.44 1.00
CA ASP A 148 12.97 -2.42 1.97
C ASP A 148 11.85 -2.87 2.90
N VAL A 149 10.90 -1.97 3.18
CA VAL A 149 9.73 -2.24 4.03
C VAL A 149 8.45 -1.78 3.33
N VAL A 150 7.44 -2.65 3.28
CA VAL A 150 6.11 -2.31 2.79
C VAL A 150 5.09 -2.55 3.90
N ILE A 151 4.40 -1.49 4.30
CA ILE A 151 3.40 -1.50 5.37
C ILE A 151 2.02 -1.42 4.74
N VAL A 152 1.14 -2.35 5.07
CA VAL A 152 -0.28 -2.35 4.69
C VAL A 152 -1.13 -1.96 5.89
N GLU A 153 -1.73 -0.77 5.85
CA GLU A 153 -2.63 -0.30 6.90
C GLU A 153 -4.07 -0.73 6.60
N THR A 154 -4.80 -1.17 7.63
CA THR A 154 -6.26 -1.39 7.60
C THR A 154 -6.96 -0.60 8.69
N VAL A 155 -8.27 -0.39 8.54
CA VAL A 155 -9.06 0.50 9.41
C VAL A 155 -9.62 -0.21 10.65
N GLY A 156 -9.44 -1.53 10.76
CA GLY A 156 -9.75 -2.30 11.98
C GLY A 156 -11.25 -2.54 12.22
N VAL A 157 -12.06 -2.68 11.17
CA VAL A 157 -13.52 -2.84 11.25
C VAL A 157 -14.09 -3.97 10.38
N GLY A 158 -13.31 -5.00 9.99
CA GLY A 158 -13.87 -6.05 9.11
C GLY A 158 -13.01 -7.27 8.78
N GLN A 159 -13.27 -7.82 7.59
CA GLN A 159 -12.59 -9.03 7.06
C GLN A 159 -11.25 -8.72 6.38
N SER A 160 -10.95 -7.44 6.15
CA SER A 160 -9.69 -7.00 5.54
C SER A 160 -8.46 -7.43 6.32
N GLU A 161 -8.59 -7.54 7.64
CA GLU A 161 -7.54 -7.87 8.59
C GLU A 161 -7.03 -9.29 8.36
N THR A 162 -7.95 -10.24 8.18
CA THR A 162 -7.62 -11.63 7.87
C THR A 162 -6.93 -11.76 6.50
N GLU A 163 -7.38 -11.00 5.51
CA GLU A 163 -6.78 -11.03 4.17
C GLU A 163 -5.39 -10.38 4.14
N VAL A 164 -5.20 -9.26 4.85
CA VAL A 164 -3.91 -8.61 5.01
C VAL A 164 -2.95 -9.50 5.80
N ALA A 165 -3.40 -10.10 6.89
CA ALA A 165 -2.58 -11.02 7.70
C ALA A 165 -2.04 -12.21 6.89
N ARG A 166 -2.75 -12.65 5.83
CA ARG A 166 -2.30 -13.74 4.96
C ARG A 166 -1.25 -13.35 3.92
N MET A 167 -0.97 -12.07 3.74
CA MET A 167 -0.03 -11.59 2.71
C MET A 167 1.14 -10.77 3.25
N VAL A 168 1.26 -10.65 4.57
CA VAL A 168 2.35 -9.95 5.26
C VAL A 168 3.14 -10.93 6.12
N ASP A 169 4.38 -10.59 6.46
CA ASP A 169 5.28 -11.41 7.26
C ASP A 169 5.02 -11.24 8.76
N CYS A 170 4.60 -10.03 9.16
CA CYS A 170 4.23 -9.70 10.53
C CYS A 170 2.97 -8.83 10.54
N PHE A 171 2.06 -9.11 11.47
CA PHE A 171 0.80 -8.39 11.62
C PHE A 171 0.73 -7.74 13.01
N ILE A 172 0.61 -6.41 13.03
CA ILE A 172 0.64 -5.58 14.23
C ILE A 172 -0.78 -5.04 14.47
N SER A 173 -1.27 -5.23 15.69
CA SER A 173 -2.57 -4.70 16.13
C SER A 173 -2.35 -3.64 17.20
N LEU A 174 -2.75 -2.40 16.89
CA LEU A 174 -2.71 -1.27 17.82
C LEU A 174 -4.03 -1.20 18.60
N GLN A 175 -3.94 -1.19 19.92
CA GLN A 175 -5.07 -1.20 20.84
C GLN A 175 -5.03 0.04 21.73
N ILE A 176 -6.22 0.57 22.06
CA ILE A 176 -6.37 1.64 23.04
C ILE A 176 -6.54 1.00 24.42
N ALA A 177 -5.81 1.47 25.42
CA ALA A 177 -6.04 1.06 26.80
C ALA A 177 -7.43 1.53 27.26
N GLY A 178 -8.25 0.61 27.80
CA GLY A 178 -9.58 0.93 28.33
C GLY A 178 -10.77 0.42 27.51
N GLY A 179 -10.55 -0.39 26.47
CA GLY A 179 -11.61 -1.19 25.83
C GLY A 179 -12.05 -2.35 26.72
N GLY A 180 -12.52 -2.05 27.93
CA GLY A 180 -13.16 -3.04 28.81
C GLY A 180 -14.48 -3.54 28.23
N ASP A 181 -15.18 -4.38 28.97
CA ASP A 181 -16.52 -4.83 28.60
C ASP A 181 -17.48 -3.62 28.59
N ASP A 182 -18.05 -3.28 27.43
CA ASP A 182 -19.27 -2.48 27.36
C ASP A 182 -20.39 -3.30 28.03
N LEU A 183 -20.99 -2.76 29.10
CA LEU A 183 -22.20 -3.31 29.75
C LEU A 183 -23.44 -3.07 28.89
#